data_AF-X0WH39-F1
#
_entry.id   AF-X0WH39-F1
#
_cell.length_a   1.000
_cell.length_b   1.000
_cell.length_c   1.000
_cell.angle_alpha   90.00
_cell.angle_beta   90.00
_cell.angle_gamma   90.00
#
_symmetry.space_group_name_H-M   'P 1'
#
loop_
_entity.id
_entity.type
_entity.pdbx_description
1 polymer ?
#
loop_
_entity_poly.entity_id
_entity_poly.type
_entity_poly.pdbx_seq_one_letter_code
_entity_poly.pdbx_strand_id
1 'polypeptide(L)'
;KEIARQNLSAKIDIKVTGCHGFCEKGPVVVIKPKNIFYQQVKAEDVPEIIAETVIKDKIVDRLLYTDPATGKKITYEHEVPFYKEQERLVFGNNGLIDPNVIEDYLAIGGYAALAKVLSGMTPEAIIEEVKKAGLRGRGGGGFPAAVKWETCRNAEGDTRYVICNCDEGDPGAFMDRSLMEGNPHSVLEGMVIGAYAIGGHEGYIYVRNEYPLAVKNARIAIEQAEKLGLLGKNILGSGFDFSVKISRGGGAFVCGESTALMASLEGKV
;
A
#
# COMPACT_ATOMS: atom_id res chain seq x y z
N LYS A 1 17.43 -10.83 16.21
CA LYS A 1 18.23 -11.55 17.23
C LYS A 1 19.65 -11.80 16.74
N GLU A 2 19.81 -12.46 15.58
CA GLU A 2 21.16 -12.82 15.08
C GLU A 2 22.05 -11.61 14.76
N ILE A 3 21.52 -10.54 14.15
CA ILE A 3 22.27 -9.29 13.91
C ILE A 3 22.84 -8.70 15.21
N ALA A 4 22.03 -8.64 16.26
CA ALA A 4 22.47 -8.15 17.56
C ALA A 4 23.54 -9.08 18.18
N ARG A 5 23.35 -10.40 18.07
CA ARG A 5 24.31 -11.40 18.53
C ARG A 5 25.68 -11.27 17.87
N GLN A 6 25.71 -10.87 16.60
CA GLN A 6 26.94 -10.66 15.83
C GLN A 6 27.46 -9.20 15.89
N ASN A 7 26.86 -8.32 16.71
CA ASN A 7 27.21 -6.90 16.83
C ASN A 7 27.15 -6.12 15.50
N LEU A 8 26.18 -6.44 14.65
CA LEU A 8 26.04 -5.83 13.32
C LEU A 8 24.96 -4.74 13.24
N SER A 9 24.31 -4.42 14.34
CA SER A 9 23.18 -3.46 14.38
C SER A 9 23.52 -2.05 13.89
N ALA A 10 24.80 -1.65 13.89
CA ALA A 10 25.23 -0.36 13.34
C ALA A 10 25.45 -0.37 11.82
N LYS A 11 25.46 -1.56 11.19
CA LYS A 11 25.79 -1.74 9.76
C LYS A 11 24.65 -2.35 8.96
N ILE A 12 23.78 -3.10 9.61
CA ILE A 12 22.68 -3.83 8.97
C ILE A 12 21.38 -3.38 9.61
N ASP A 13 20.47 -2.93 8.75
CA ASP A 13 19.09 -2.67 9.10
C ASP A 13 18.19 -3.81 8.60
N ILE A 14 17.09 -4.09 9.30
CA ILE A 14 16.07 -5.05 8.86
C ILE A 14 14.77 -4.29 8.72
N LYS A 15 14.20 -4.35 7.51
CA LYS A 15 12.86 -3.85 7.25
C LYS A 15 11.90 -5.01 7.10
N VAL A 16 10.81 -4.98 7.86
CA VAL A 16 9.69 -5.90 7.68
C VAL A 16 8.75 -5.28 6.67
N THR A 17 8.91 -5.68 5.42
CA THR A 17 8.18 -5.09 4.29
C THR A 17 6.80 -5.70 4.11
N GLY A 18 5.98 -5.06 3.27
CA GLY A 18 4.74 -5.62 2.78
C GLY A 18 4.94 -6.83 1.85
N CYS A 19 3.84 -7.40 1.36
CA CYS A 19 3.90 -8.52 0.43
C CYS A 19 4.66 -8.15 -0.86
N HIS A 20 5.58 -9.02 -1.29
CA HIS A 20 6.30 -8.87 -2.57
C HIS A 20 5.53 -9.47 -3.76
N GLY A 21 4.46 -10.23 -3.53
CA GLY A 21 3.58 -10.82 -4.54
C GLY A 21 3.85 -12.29 -4.86
N PHE A 22 5.08 -12.78 -4.72
CA PHE A 22 5.42 -14.18 -5.03
C PHE A 22 5.15 -15.13 -3.85
N CYS A 23 3.88 -15.23 -3.43
CA CYS A 23 3.46 -15.93 -2.22
C CYS A 23 3.90 -17.40 -2.16
N GLU A 24 3.91 -18.10 -3.29
CA GLU A 24 4.32 -19.52 -3.38
C GLU A 24 5.79 -19.75 -2.96
N LYS A 25 6.62 -18.71 -3.07
CA LYS A 25 8.06 -18.76 -2.75
C LYS A 25 8.38 -18.09 -1.41
N GLY A 26 7.36 -17.74 -0.63
CA GLY A 26 7.50 -17.21 0.73
C GLY A 26 8.02 -18.25 1.74
N PRO A 27 8.66 -17.83 2.84
CA PRO A 27 9.12 -16.47 3.14
C PRO A 27 10.26 -16.03 2.20
N VAL A 28 10.16 -14.80 1.70
CA VAL A 28 11.15 -14.19 0.81
C VAL A 28 12.04 -13.24 1.61
N VAL A 29 13.34 -13.23 1.31
CA VAL A 29 14.31 -12.25 1.83
C VAL A 29 15.03 -11.59 0.66
N VAL A 30 15.04 -10.26 0.62
CA VAL A 30 15.77 -9.48 -0.38
C VAL A 30 16.89 -8.70 0.28
N ILE A 31 18.13 -8.94 -0.13
CA ILE A 31 19.30 -8.25 0.43
C ILE A 31 19.65 -7.04 -0.44
N LYS A 32 19.47 -5.85 0.14
CA LYS A 32 19.80 -4.56 -0.49
C LYS A 32 21.28 -4.20 -0.24
N PRO A 33 21.92 -3.41 -1.13
CA PRO A 33 21.37 -2.79 -2.34
C PRO A 33 21.38 -3.69 -3.58
N LYS A 34 22.02 -4.87 -3.50
CA LYS A 34 22.22 -5.76 -4.66
C LYS A 34 20.93 -6.44 -5.17
N ASN A 35 19.86 -6.41 -4.39
CA ASN A 35 18.60 -7.10 -4.67
C ASN A 35 18.77 -8.63 -4.79
N ILE A 36 19.64 -9.23 -3.96
CA ILE A 36 19.79 -10.69 -3.90
C ILE A 36 18.50 -11.28 -3.36
N PHE A 37 17.89 -12.20 -4.09
CA PHE A 37 16.60 -12.81 -3.79
C PHE A 37 16.77 -14.22 -3.25
N TYR A 38 16.38 -14.41 -1.99
CA TYR A 38 16.27 -15.72 -1.36
C TYR A 38 14.80 -16.07 -1.11
N GLN A 39 14.47 -17.33 -1.36
CA GLN A 39 13.12 -17.86 -1.27
C GLN A 39 13.03 -19.04 -0.30
N GLN A 40 11.83 -19.28 0.23
CA GLN A 40 11.56 -20.35 1.22
C GLN A 40 12.54 -20.33 2.40
N VAL A 41 12.94 -19.14 2.82
CA VAL A 41 13.92 -18.95 3.90
C VAL A 41 13.31 -19.39 5.23
N LYS A 42 14.04 -20.21 5.97
CA LYS A 42 13.69 -20.66 7.31
C LYS A 42 14.52 -19.93 8.37
N ALA A 43 14.08 -20.01 9.62
CA ALA A 43 14.79 -19.38 10.74
C ALA A 43 16.23 -19.92 10.89
N GLU A 44 16.46 -21.19 10.55
CA GLU A 44 17.77 -21.84 10.63
C GLU A 44 18.74 -21.37 9.54
N ASP A 45 18.23 -20.78 8.45
CA ASP A 45 19.05 -20.25 7.35
C ASP A 45 19.65 -18.88 7.67
N VAL A 46 19.06 -18.15 8.64
CA VAL A 46 19.43 -16.77 8.97
C VAL A 46 20.92 -16.60 9.36
N PRO A 47 21.51 -17.45 10.21
CA PRO A 47 22.93 -17.34 10.54
C PRO A 47 23.85 -17.50 9.31
N GLU A 48 23.52 -18.41 8.38
CA GLU A 48 24.29 -18.61 7.14
C GLU A 48 24.15 -17.42 6.20
N ILE A 49 22.93 -16.91 6.01
CA ILE A 49 22.67 -15.72 5.17
C ILE A 49 23.48 -14.52 5.66
N ILE A 50 23.52 -14.28 6.97
CA ILE A 50 24.28 -13.17 7.56
C ILE A 50 25.79 -13.42 7.35
N ALA A 51 26.28 -14.61 7.73
CA ALA A 51 27.71 -14.91 7.70
C ALA A 51 28.29 -14.95 6.29
N GLU A 52 27.57 -15.53 5.33
CA GLU A 52 28.05 -15.69 3.95
C GLU A 52 27.64 -14.51 3.08
N THR A 53 26.36 -14.16 3.02
CA THR A 53 25.91 -13.13 2.06
C THR A 53 26.11 -11.73 2.56
N VAL A 54 25.69 -11.42 3.79
CA VAL A 54 25.73 -10.02 4.26
C VAL A 54 27.15 -9.58 4.63
N ILE A 55 27.96 -10.46 5.23
CA ILE A 55 29.33 -10.13 5.66
C ILE A 55 30.36 -10.40 4.57
N LYS A 56 30.30 -11.57 3.90
CA LYS A 56 31.33 -12.02 2.96
C LYS A 56 30.95 -11.82 1.49
N ASP A 57 29.75 -11.31 1.21
CA ASP A 57 29.24 -11.10 -0.15
C ASP A 57 29.19 -12.39 -0.99
N LYS A 58 28.96 -13.53 -0.32
CA LYS A 58 28.84 -14.86 -0.94
C LYS A 58 27.40 -15.32 -1.03
N ILE A 59 27.04 -15.88 -2.17
CA ILE A 59 25.69 -16.36 -2.42
C ILE A 59 25.47 -17.72 -1.74
N VAL A 60 24.33 -17.86 -1.08
CA VAL A 60 23.84 -19.13 -0.55
C VAL A 60 23.02 -19.82 -1.64
N ASP A 61 23.73 -20.55 -2.48
CA ASP A 61 23.24 -21.18 -3.72
C ASP A 61 21.94 -21.99 -3.57
N ARG A 62 21.73 -22.63 -2.42
CA ARG A 62 20.54 -23.47 -2.15
C ARG A 62 19.27 -22.66 -1.90
N LEU A 63 19.38 -21.36 -1.59
CA LEU A 63 18.27 -20.47 -1.32
C LEU A 63 17.84 -19.65 -2.54
N LEU A 64 18.58 -19.74 -3.65
CA LEU A 64 18.23 -19.07 -4.89
C LEU A 64 16.96 -19.67 -5.50
N TYR A 65 16.24 -18.84 -6.24
CA TYR A 65 15.16 -19.31 -7.09
C TYR A 65 15.74 -20.11 -8.27
N THR A 66 15.24 -21.32 -8.48
CA THR A 66 15.53 -22.12 -9.66
C THR A 66 14.36 -22.00 -10.63
N ASP A 67 14.62 -21.49 -11.83
CA ASP A 67 13.63 -21.41 -12.89
C ASP A 67 13.23 -22.83 -13.32
N PRO A 68 11.96 -23.25 -13.15
CA PRO A 68 11.51 -24.59 -13.49
C PRO A 68 11.59 -24.88 -15.00
N ALA A 69 11.59 -23.86 -15.86
CA ALA A 69 11.67 -24.03 -17.31
C ALA A 69 13.10 -24.27 -17.80
N THR A 70 14.09 -23.63 -17.18
CA THR A 70 15.48 -23.64 -17.65
C THR A 70 16.45 -24.37 -16.71
N GLY A 71 16.05 -24.66 -15.48
CA GLY A 71 16.92 -25.16 -14.41
C GLY A 71 17.94 -24.13 -13.91
N LYS A 72 17.91 -22.89 -14.42
CA LYS A 72 18.86 -21.84 -14.06
C LYS A 72 18.52 -21.27 -12.69
N LYS A 73 19.54 -21.13 -11.85
CA LYS A 73 19.43 -20.36 -10.60
C LYS A 73 19.52 -18.86 -10.87
N ILE A 74 18.64 -18.10 -10.25
CA ILE A 74 18.53 -16.66 -10.42
C ILE A 74 18.88 -15.98 -9.11
N THR A 75 19.81 -15.02 -9.17
CA THR A 75 20.37 -14.34 -8.00
C THR A 75 19.58 -13.09 -7.65
N TYR A 76 19.20 -12.30 -8.65
CA TYR A 76 18.62 -10.98 -8.42
C TYR A 76 17.09 -10.99 -8.58
N GLU A 77 16.39 -10.28 -7.69
CA GLU A 77 14.92 -10.23 -7.66
C GLU A 77 14.33 -9.84 -9.03
N HIS A 78 14.86 -8.79 -9.66
CA HIS A 78 14.36 -8.26 -10.93
C HIS A 78 14.60 -9.20 -12.14
N GLU A 79 15.42 -10.24 -11.98
CA GLU A 79 15.66 -11.24 -13.03
C GLU A 79 14.72 -12.44 -12.93
N VAL A 80 14.05 -12.63 -11.78
CA VAL A 80 13.11 -13.74 -11.59
C VAL A 80 11.95 -13.55 -12.57
N PRO A 81 11.60 -14.54 -13.41
CA PRO A 81 10.55 -14.41 -14.43
C PRO A 81 9.23 -13.90 -13.88
N PHE A 82 8.87 -14.30 -12.65
CA PHE A 82 7.69 -13.78 -11.96
C PHE A 82 7.68 -12.26 -11.88
N TYR A 83 8.80 -11.61 -11.52
CA TYR A 83 8.87 -10.15 -11.38
C TYR A 83 9.22 -9.43 -12.68
N LYS A 84 10.14 -10.01 -13.46
CA LYS A 84 10.71 -9.40 -14.66
C LYS A 84 9.65 -8.97 -15.69
N GLU A 85 8.59 -9.77 -15.83
CA GLU A 85 7.54 -9.56 -16.83
C GLU A 85 6.36 -8.72 -16.29
N GLN A 86 6.49 -8.10 -15.10
CA GLN A 86 5.43 -7.30 -14.47
C GLN A 86 5.75 -5.80 -14.47
N GLU A 87 4.72 -4.99 -14.73
CA GLU A 87 4.73 -3.56 -14.42
C GLU A 87 4.05 -3.32 -13.06
N ARG A 88 4.84 -3.03 -12.04
CA ARG A 88 4.37 -3.00 -10.64
C ARG A 88 4.09 -1.58 -10.13
N LEU A 89 3.22 -0.84 -10.82
CA LEU A 89 2.96 0.58 -10.53
C LEU A 89 2.43 0.85 -9.11
N VAL A 90 1.43 0.09 -8.66
CA VAL A 90 0.81 0.29 -7.33
C VAL A 90 1.56 -0.48 -6.24
N PHE A 91 1.99 -1.70 -6.57
CA PHE A 91 2.43 -2.69 -5.60
C PHE A 91 3.95 -2.85 -5.50
N GLY A 92 4.71 -2.23 -6.41
CA GLY A 92 6.17 -2.42 -6.51
C GLY A 92 6.94 -1.89 -5.30
N ASN A 93 6.45 -0.81 -4.71
CA ASN A 93 7.12 -0.12 -3.61
C ASN A 93 6.96 -0.81 -2.25
N ASN A 94 6.05 -1.78 -2.10
CA ASN A 94 5.84 -2.49 -0.84
C ASN A 94 7.12 -3.15 -0.32
N GLY A 95 7.99 -3.62 -1.22
CA GLY A 95 9.28 -4.25 -0.86
C GLY A 95 10.40 -3.27 -0.48
N LEU A 96 10.11 -1.96 -0.46
CA LEU A 96 11.08 -0.91 -0.13
C LEU A 96 10.79 -0.23 1.21
N ILE A 97 9.61 -0.45 1.78
CA ILE A 97 9.10 0.28 2.94
C ILE A 97 8.67 -0.67 4.06
N ASP A 98 8.90 -0.29 5.31
CA ASP A 98 8.12 -0.81 6.44
C ASP A 98 6.76 -0.09 6.49
N PRO A 99 5.62 -0.81 6.45
CA PRO A 99 4.29 -0.20 6.44
C PRO A 99 3.95 0.61 7.71
N ASN A 100 4.75 0.49 8.78
CA ASN A 100 4.55 1.19 10.04
C ASN A 100 5.56 2.34 10.25
N VAL A 101 6.33 2.71 9.22
CA VAL A 101 7.34 3.78 9.29
C VAL A 101 7.09 4.76 8.15
N ILE A 102 6.41 5.87 8.44
CA ILE A 102 6.07 6.89 7.43
C ILE A 102 7.30 7.47 6.71
N GLU A 103 8.45 7.53 7.38
CA GLU A 103 9.71 8.01 6.80
C GLU A 103 10.16 7.16 5.61
N ASP A 104 9.87 5.86 5.62
CA ASP A 104 10.17 4.99 4.49
C ASP A 104 9.31 5.34 3.26
N TYR A 105 8.04 5.65 3.48
CA TYR A 105 7.15 6.09 2.40
C TYR A 105 7.58 7.44 1.84
N LEU A 106 7.96 8.39 2.71
CA LEU A 106 8.51 9.69 2.30
C LEU A 106 9.82 9.52 1.49
N ALA A 107 10.71 8.62 1.91
CA ALA A 107 12.00 8.40 1.27
C ALA A 107 11.90 7.89 -0.18
N ILE A 108 10.80 7.21 -0.53
CA ILE A 108 10.52 6.75 -1.90
C ILE A 108 9.65 7.74 -2.70
N GLY A 109 9.43 8.96 -2.18
CA GLY A 109 8.65 10.01 -2.83
C GLY A 109 7.15 10.02 -2.48
N GLY A 110 6.73 9.27 -1.47
CA GLY A 110 5.36 9.33 -0.94
C GLY A 110 4.98 10.74 -0.46
N TYR A 111 3.71 11.11 -0.60
CA TYR A 111 3.17 12.44 -0.33
C TYR A 111 3.67 13.57 -1.25
N ALA A 112 4.56 13.29 -2.21
CA ALA A 112 4.98 14.30 -3.18
C ALA A 112 3.82 14.73 -4.11
N ALA A 113 2.91 13.81 -4.46
CA ALA A 113 1.75 14.15 -5.26
C ALA A 113 0.75 14.98 -4.45
N LEU A 114 0.53 14.66 -3.17
CA LEU A 114 -0.27 15.48 -2.27
C LEU A 114 0.28 16.90 -2.15
N ALA A 115 1.59 17.04 -1.93
CA ALA A 115 2.25 18.35 -1.83
C ALA A 115 2.06 19.16 -3.11
N LYS A 116 2.25 18.54 -4.29
CA LYS A 116 2.00 19.17 -5.58
C LYS A 116 0.55 19.65 -5.70
N VAL A 117 -0.41 18.79 -5.37
CA VAL A 117 -1.85 19.09 -5.45
C VAL A 117 -2.21 20.31 -4.59
N LEU A 118 -1.82 20.29 -3.32
CA LEU A 118 -2.19 21.34 -2.37
C LEU A 118 -1.40 22.66 -2.56
N SER A 119 -0.27 22.62 -3.28
CA SER A 119 0.53 23.81 -3.56
C SER A 119 -0.04 24.74 -4.64
N GLY A 120 -1.08 24.32 -5.38
CA GLY A 120 -1.69 25.20 -6.39
C GLY A 120 -2.49 24.53 -7.50
N MET A 121 -2.76 23.22 -7.44
CA MET A 121 -3.68 22.61 -8.41
C MET A 121 -5.13 22.93 -8.04
N THR A 122 -5.93 23.28 -9.05
CA THR A 122 -7.38 23.36 -8.85
C THR A 122 -7.99 21.95 -8.85
N PRO A 123 -9.09 21.74 -8.13
CA PRO A 123 -9.79 20.45 -8.15
C PRO A 123 -10.16 19.96 -9.56
N GLU A 124 -10.58 20.86 -10.46
CA GLU A 124 -10.90 20.54 -11.85
C GLU A 124 -9.68 20.04 -12.62
N ALA A 125 -8.50 20.64 -12.38
CA ALA A 125 -7.26 20.20 -13.00
C ALA A 125 -6.86 18.78 -12.54
N ILE A 126 -7.13 18.43 -11.29
CA ILE A 126 -6.89 17.09 -10.76
C ILE A 126 -7.81 16.06 -11.42
N ILE A 127 -9.10 16.38 -11.52
CA ILE A 127 -10.08 15.51 -12.19
C ILE A 127 -9.69 15.29 -13.65
N GLU A 128 -9.27 16.35 -14.35
CA GLU A 128 -8.79 16.24 -15.73
C GLU A 128 -7.50 15.42 -15.86
N GLU A 129 -6.59 15.47 -14.88
CA GLU A 129 -5.41 14.60 -14.85
C GLU A 129 -5.81 13.12 -14.70
N VAL A 130 -6.75 12.81 -13.81
CA VAL A 130 -7.30 11.45 -13.63
C VAL A 130 -8.02 10.97 -14.91
N LYS A 131 -8.69 11.89 -15.61
CA LYS A 131 -9.37 11.62 -16.89
C LYS A 131 -8.38 11.29 -18.00
N LYS A 132 -7.30 12.08 -18.13
CA LYS A 132 -6.21 11.83 -19.09
C LYS A 132 -5.52 10.49 -18.82
N ALA A 133 -5.36 10.11 -17.55
CA ALA A 133 -4.81 8.81 -17.17
C ALA A 133 -5.72 7.63 -17.56
N GLY A 134 -6.99 7.88 -17.91
CA GLY A 134 -7.95 6.82 -18.26
C GLY A 134 -8.25 5.88 -17.10
N LEU A 135 -8.13 6.35 -15.85
CA LEU A 135 -8.33 5.51 -14.67
C LEU A 135 -9.78 5.01 -14.58
N ARG A 136 -9.93 3.71 -14.34
CA ARG A 136 -11.22 3.04 -14.17
C ARG A 136 -11.28 2.39 -12.78
N GLY A 137 -12.50 2.23 -12.26
CA GLY A 137 -12.74 1.54 -11.00
C GLY A 137 -12.18 0.12 -11.01
N ARG A 138 -11.35 -0.20 -10.02
CA ARG A 138 -10.65 -1.50 -9.92
C ARG A 138 -11.39 -2.56 -9.10
N GLY A 139 -12.52 -2.22 -8.47
CA GLY A 139 -13.42 -3.18 -7.82
C GLY A 139 -14.36 -3.92 -8.77
N GLY A 140 -13.92 -4.24 -10.00
CA GLY A 140 -14.69 -5.01 -10.98
C GLY A 140 -15.57 -4.20 -11.96
N GLY A 141 -16.35 -3.22 -11.47
CA GLY A 141 -17.32 -2.51 -12.32
C GLY A 141 -16.72 -1.62 -13.43
N GLY A 142 -15.44 -1.24 -13.33
CA GLY A 142 -14.73 -0.55 -14.41
C GLY A 142 -15.30 0.83 -14.80
N PHE A 143 -16.06 1.49 -13.94
CA PHE A 143 -16.59 2.83 -14.23
C PHE A 143 -15.45 3.86 -14.28
N PRO A 144 -15.44 4.84 -15.21
CA PRO A 144 -14.39 5.86 -15.28
C PRO A 144 -14.29 6.66 -13.97
N ALA A 145 -13.11 6.68 -13.35
CA ALA A 145 -12.90 7.28 -12.04
C ALA A 145 -13.13 8.81 -12.08
N ALA A 146 -12.62 9.48 -13.12
CA ALA A 146 -12.80 10.92 -13.30
C ALA A 146 -14.27 11.33 -13.41
N VAL A 147 -15.08 10.58 -14.16
CA VAL A 147 -16.53 10.84 -14.30
C VAL A 147 -17.23 10.71 -12.95
N LYS A 148 -16.84 9.72 -12.13
CA LYS A 148 -17.38 9.55 -10.77
C LYS A 148 -17.03 10.75 -9.88
N TRP A 149 -15.78 11.22 -9.94
CA TRP A 149 -15.33 12.38 -9.15
C TRP A 149 -16.01 13.67 -9.59
N GLU A 150 -16.07 13.92 -10.90
CA GLU A 150 -16.74 15.09 -11.49
C GLU A 150 -18.21 15.14 -11.12
N THR A 151 -18.91 14.00 -11.19
CA THR A 151 -20.32 13.91 -10.82
C THR A 151 -20.52 14.22 -9.33
N CYS A 152 -19.66 13.70 -8.44
CA CYS A 152 -19.74 13.98 -7.01
C CYS A 152 -19.44 15.44 -6.68
N ARG A 153 -18.44 16.03 -7.35
CA ARG A 153 -18.10 17.45 -7.21
C ARG A 153 -19.27 18.35 -7.61
N ASN A 154 -19.90 18.05 -8.74
CA ASN A 154 -20.99 18.85 -9.30
C ASN A 154 -22.35 18.61 -8.63
N ALA A 155 -22.47 17.58 -7.79
CA ALA A 155 -23.69 17.29 -7.05
C ALA A 155 -24.02 18.42 -6.06
N GLU A 156 -25.31 18.70 -5.89
CA GLU A 156 -25.80 19.65 -4.89
C GLU A 156 -25.51 19.16 -3.47
N GLY A 157 -25.24 20.11 -2.56
CA GLY A 157 -24.94 19.85 -1.16
C GLY A 157 -23.54 20.28 -0.75
N ASP A 158 -23.39 20.47 0.56
CA ASP A 158 -22.16 20.99 1.17
C ASP A 158 -21.22 19.88 1.65
N THR A 159 -21.77 18.69 1.93
CA THR A 159 -21.01 17.58 2.52
C THR A 159 -20.75 16.49 1.50
N ARG A 160 -19.48 16.14 1.32
CA ARG A 160 -19.02 15.06 0.44
C ARG A 160 -18.05 14.16 1.19
N TYR A 161 -18.13 12.86 0.91
CA TYR A 161 -17.33 11.83 1.57
C TYR A 161 -16.47 11.05 0.58
N VAL A 162 -15.30 10.62 1.03
CA VAL A 162 -14.48 9.62 0.32
C VAL A 162 -14.55 8.29 1.06
N ILE A 163 -15.13 7.27 0.44
CA ILE A 163 -15.21 5.94 1.03
C ILE A 163 -14.28 4.99 0.27
N CYS A 164 -13.26 4.49 0.96
CA CYS A 164 -12.37 3.43 0.49
C CYS A 164 -12.98 2.08 0.89
N ASN A 165 -13.41 1.31 -0.10
CA ASN A 165 -13.98 -0.03 0.09
C ASN A 165 -12.84 -1.07 0.08
N CYS A 166 -12.54 -1.63 1.25
CA CYS A 166 -11.58 -2.71 1.47
C CYS A 166 -12.27 -3.96 2.04
N ASP A 167 -13.53 -4.22 1.64
CA ASP A 167 -14.23 -5.43 2.05
C ASP A 167 -13.69 -6.68 1.32
N GLU A 168 -13.16 -6.51 0.08
CA GLU A 168 -12.48 -7.53 -0.74
C GLU A 168 -13.01 -8.96 -0.51
N GLY A 169 -14.32 -9.13 -0.66
CA GLY A 169 -15.03 -10.35 -0.30
C GLY A 169 -14.75 -11.53 -1.23
N ASP A 170 -14.31 -11.24 -2.46
CA ASP A 170 -14.22 -12.21 -3.55
C ASP A 170 -13.16 -13.30 -3.28
N PRO A 171 -13.50 -14.60 -3.42
CA PRO A 171 -12.54 -15.68 -3.28
C PRO A 171 -11.34 -15.51 -4.22
N GLY A 172 -10.14 -15.52 -3.65
CA GLY A 172 -8.89 -15.37 -4.40
C GLY A 172 -8.42 -13.92 -4.60
N ALA A 173 -9.21 -12.92 -4.21
CA ALA A 173 -8.76 -11.53 -4.15
C ALA A 173 -8.01 -11.26 -2.84
N PHE A 174 -6.84 -10.63 -2.95
CA PHE A 174 -6.00 -10.20 -1.81
C PHE A 174 -5.13 -8.98 -2.15
N MET A 175 -5.45 -8.27 -3.25
CA MET A 175 -4.73 -7.10 -3.72
C MET A 175 -4.91 -5.94 -2.74
N ASP A 176 -6.14 -5.69 -2.31
CA ASP A 176 -6.49 -4.60 -1.38
C ASP A 176 -5.90 -4.91 0.00
N ARG A 177 -6.04 -6.16 0.48
CA ARG A 177 -5.36 -6.62 1.70
C ARG A 177 -3.88 -6.31 1.63
N SER A 178 -3.23 -6.72 0.55
CA SER A 178 -1.79 -6.66 0.46
C SER A 178 -1.28 -5.23 0.34
N LEU A 179 -2.07 -4.31 -0.24
CA LEU A 179 -1.75 -2.88 -0.26
C LEU A 179 -2.00 -2.22 1.10
N MET A 180 -3.12 -2.51 1.75
CA MET A 180 -3.42 -1.95 3.08
C MET A 180 -2.47 -2.46 4.17
N GLU A 181 -2.00 -3.70 4.06
CA GLU A 181 -1.00 -4.26 4.96
C GLU A 181 0.42 -3.77 4.62
N GLY A 182 0.75 -3.57 3.35
CA GLY A 182 2.11 -3.27 2.91
C GLY A 182 2.43 -1.80 2.66
N ASN A 183 1.44 -0.97 2.35
CA ASN A 183 1.60 0.45 2.04
C ASN A 183 0.30 1.25 2.27
N PRO A 184 -0.20 1.31 3.52
CA PRO A 184 -1.41 2.06 3.87
C PRO A 184 -1.31 3.57 3.55
N HIS A 185 -0.11 4.15 3.58
CA HIS A 185 0.11 5.57 3.27
C HIS A 185 -0.26 5.92 1.83
N SER A 186 0.01 5.03 0.87
CA SER A 186 -0.40 5.23 -0.53
C SER A 186 -1.91 5.33 -0.72
N VAL A 187 -2.68 4.58 0.08
CA VAL A 187 -4.13 4.64 0.08
C VAL A 187 -4.60 5.95 0.70
N LEU A 188 -4.02 6.34 1.84
CA LEU A 188 -4.33 7.62 2.48
C LEU A 188 -4.00 8.82 1.58
N GLU A 189 -2.84 8.84 0.94
CA GLU A 189 -2.47 9.90 -0.02
C GLU A 189 -3.51 10.01 -1.15
N GLY A 190 -3.90 8.88 -1.75
CA GLY A 190 -4.94 8.85 -2.78
C GLY A 190 -6.30 9.34 -2.28
N MET A 191 -6.67 8.99 -1.04
CA MET A 191 -7.92 9.48 -0.41
C MET A 191 -7.90 10.99 -0.21
N VAL A 192 -6.80 11.57 0.29
CA VAL A 192 -6.69 13.01 0.52
C VAL A 192 -6.77 13.78 -0.80
N ILE A 193 -6.06 13.31 -1.83
CA ILE A 193 -6.11 13.91 -3.17
C ILE A 193 -7.52 13.85 -3.75
N GLY A 194 -8.19 12.69 -3.64
CA GLY A 194 -9.57 12.53 -4.09
C GLY A 194 -10.55 13.42 -3.32
N ALA A 195 -10.36 13.56 -2.01
CA ALA A 195 -11.18 14.41 -1.16
C ALA A 195 -11.06 15.89 -1.57
N TYR A 196 -9.82 16.36 -1.78
CA TYR A 196 -9.59 17.72 -2.26
C TYR A 196 -10.22 17.95 -3.64
N ALA A 197 -10.10 16.98 -4.56
CA ALA A 197 -10.68 17.07 -5.90
C ALA A 197 -12.22 17.16 -5.87
N ILE A 198 -12.90 16.42 -5.00
CA ILE A 198 -14.36 16.48 -4.90
C ILE A 198 -14.86 17.58 -3.96
N GLY A 199 -14.01 18.20 -3.15
CA GLY A 199 -14.41 19.14 -2.11
C GLY A 199 -15.02 18.45 -0.88
N GLY A 200 -14.48 17.31 -0.49
CA GLY A 200 -14.87 16.55 0.71
C GLY A 200 -13.86 16.72 1.84
N HIS A 201 -14.35 16.68 3.08
CA HIS A 201 -13.55 16.86 4.31
C HIS A 201 -13.52 15.63 5.22
N GLU A 202 -14.29 14.59 4.87
CA GLU A 202 -14.42 13.37 5.65
C GLU A 202 -14.27 12.13 4.76
N GLY A 203 -13.55 11.13 5.28
CA GLY A 203 -13.35 9.87 4.61
C GLY A 203 -13.50 8.67 5.53
N TYR A 204 -13.83 7.54 4.93
CA TYR A 204 -13.99 6.27 5.62
C TYR A 204 -13.18 5.19 4.91
N ILE A 205 -12.39 4.43 5.67
CA ILE A 205 -11.80 3.18 5.22
C ILE A 205 -12.68 2.06 5.79
N TYR A 206 -13.46 1.40 4.94
CA TYR A 206 -14.29 0.27 5.33
C TYR A 206 -13.52 -1.02 5.07
N VAL A 207 -13.12 -1.72 6.12
CA VAL A 207 -12.30 -2.94 6.03
C VAL A 207 -13.08 -4.12 6.57
N ARG A 208 -13.07 -5.24 5.84
CA ARG A 208 -13.68 -6.49 6.31
C ARG A 208 -13.11 -6.94 7.66
N ASN A 209 -13.91 -7.66 8.43
CA ASN A 209 -13.49 -8.10 9.77
C ASN A 209 -12.26 -9.02 9.74
N GLU A 210 -12.11 -9.79 8.66
CA GLU A 210 -11.07 -10.81 8.47
C GLU A 210 -9.65 -10.24 8.23
N TYR A 211 -9.49 -8.92 8.07
CA TYR A 211 -8.20 -8.26 7.81
C TYR A 211 -7.72 -7.41 9.00
N PRO A 212 -7.40 -8.01 10.17
CA PRO A 212 -7.00 -7.26 11.36
C PRO A 212 -5.65 -6.54 11.19
N LEU A 213 -4.73 -7.07 10.37
CA LEU A 213 -3.44 -6.44 10.12
C LEU A 213 -3.59 -5.17 9.27
N ALA A 214 -4.44 -5.20 8.24
CA ALA A 214 -4.79 -4.02 7.45
C ALA A 214 -5.36 -2.90 8.34
N VAL A 215 -6.29 -3.25 9.26
CA VAL A 215 -6.84 -2.28 10.22
C VAL A 215 -5.76 -1.69 11.13
N LYS A 216 -4.86 -2.53 11.65
CA LYS A 216 -3.75 -2.08 12.51
C LYS A 216 -2.84 -1.11 11.76
N ASN A 217 -2.37 -1.47 10.57
CA ASN A 217 -1.42 -0.67 9.81
C ASN A 217 -2.06 0.64 9.31
N ALA A 218 -3.35 0.59 8.91
CA ALA A 218 -4.10 1.80 8.57
C ALA A 218 -4.22 2.78 9.75
N ARG A 219 -4.45 2.30 10.98
CA ARG A 219 -4.48 3.16 12.18
C ARG A 219 -3.13 3.85 12.41
N ILE A 220 -2.05 3.08 12.35
CA ILE A 220 -0.69 3.61 12.51
C ILE A 220 -0.41 4.67 11.43
N ALA A 221 -0.79 4.40 10.18
CA ALA A 221 -0.58 5.32 9.08
C ALA A 221 -1.39 6.62 9.23
N ILE A 222 -2.64 6.54 9.71
CA ILE A 222 -3.47 7.72 10.03
C ILE A 222 -2.79 8.55 11.12
N GLU A 223 -2.42 7.94 12.24
CA GLU A 223 -1.77 8.62 13.37
C GLU A 223 -0.46 9.30 12.94
N GLN A 224 0.36 8.63 12.13
CA GLN A 224 1.61 9.17 11.61
C GLN A 224 1.38 10.34 10.64
N ALA A 225 0.42 10.21 9.73
CA ALA A 225 0.08 11.27 8.78
C ALA A 225 -0.48 12.51 9.49
N GLU A 226 -1.34 12.34 10.50
CA GLU A 226 -1.84 13.43 11.33
C GLU A 226 -0.71 14.14 12.08
N LYS A 227 0.19 13.37 12.71
CA LYS A 227 1.34 13.93 13.44
C LYS A 227 2.27 14.76 12.56
N LEU A 228 2.42 14.39 11.28
CA LEU A 228 3.25 15.11 10.31
C LEU A 228 2.49 16.19 9.52
N GLY A 229 1.20 16.43 9.80
CA GLY A 229 0.41 17.44 9.09
C GLY A 229 0.09 17.07 7.64
N LEU A 230 0.10 15.77 7.33
CA LEU A 230 -0.26 15.17 6.03
C LEU A 230 -1.73 14.69 5.99
N LEU A 231 -2.39 14.70 7.15
CA LEU A 231 -3.81 14.42 7.34
C LEU A 231 -4.32 15.29 8.51
N GLY A 232 -5.63 15.48 8.61
CA GLY A 232 -6.26 16.26 9.68
C GLY A 232 -6.55 17.69 9.23
N LYS A 233 -6.29 18.67 10.11
CA LYS A 233 -6.55 20.08 9.85
C LYS A 233 -5.38 20.77 9.17
N ASN A 234 -5.68 21.69 8.26
CA ASN A 234 -4.74 22.56 7.58
C ASN A 234 -3.55 21.79 7.00
N ILE A 235 -3.85 20.75 6.21
CA ILE A 235 -2.87 19.81 5.68
C ILE A 235 -1.80 20.58 4.91
N LEU A 236 -0.54 20.40 5.28
CA LEU A 236 0.62 21.14 4.72
C LEU A 236 0.49 22.68 4.76
N GLY A 237 -0.35 23.24 5.63
CA GLY A 237 -0.60 24.68 5.68
C GLY A 237 -1.47 25.22 4.54
N SER A 238 -2.16 24.35 3.81
CA SER A 238 -2.95 24.69 2.61
C SER A 238 -4.32 25.32 2.88
N GLY A 239 -4.81 25.27 4.11
CA GLY A 239 -6.18 25.60 4.49
C GLY A 239 -7.19 24.49 4.19
N PHE A 240 -6.77 23.35 3.63
CA PHE A 240 -7.63 22.19 3.40
C PHE A 240 -7.57 21.21 4.58
N ASP A 241 -8.75 20.76 5.01
CA ASP A 241 -8.93 19.79 6.09
C ASP A 241 -9.44 18.46 5.52
N PHE A 242 -8.90 17.33 5.98
CA PHE A 242 -9.45 16.02 5.67
C PHE A 242 -9.19 15.04 6.81
N SER A 243 -10.25 14.37 7.28
CA SER A 243 -10.17 13.36 8.33
C SER A 243 -10.60 11.99 7.83
N VAL A 244 -9.98 10.92 8.34
CA VAL A 244 -10.30 9.54 7.95
C VAL A 244 -10.66 8.71 9.18
N LYS A 245 -11.77 7.99 9.10
CA LYS A 245 -12.16 6.99 10.12
C LYS A 245 -12.08 5.59 9.53
N ILE A 246 -11.72 4.62 10.36
CA ILE A 246 -11.77 3.20 9.97
C ILE A 246 -13.07 2.60 10.49
N SER A 247 -13.87 2.05 9.59
CA SER A 247 -15.01 1.21 9.93
C SER A 247 -14.68 -0.25 9.64
N ARG A 248 -15.17 -1.15 10.50
CA ARG A 248 -15.01 -2.59 10.33
C ARG A 248 -16.35 -3.20 9.96
N GLY A 249 -16.37 -4.00 8.90
CA GLY A 249 -17.58 -4.69 8.48
C GLY A 249 -18.03 -5.76 9.46
N GLY A 250 -19.34 -6.05 9.46
CA GLY A 250 -19.96 -7.10 10.28
C GLY A 250 -19.71 -8.54 9.81
N GLY A 251 -18.88 -8.75 8.78
CA GLY A 251 -18.60 -10.07 8.18
C GLY A 251 -19.58 -10.49 7.08
N ALA A 252 -20.35 -9.56 6.52
CA ALA A 252 -21.32 -9.84 5.47
C ALA A 252 -20.77 -9.50 4.07
N PHE A 253 -20.63 -10.51 3.20
CA PHE A 253 -20.12 -10.38 1.82
C PHE A 253 -20.87 -9.33 0.98
N VAL A 254 -22.19 -9.16 1.22
CA VAL A 254 -23.00 -8.16 0.50
C VAL A 254 -22.54 -6.72 0.73
N CYS A 255 -21.81 -6.45 1.82
CA CYS A 255 -21.29 -5.12 2.13
C CYS A 255 -20.17 -4.68 1.19
N GLY A 256 -19.68 -5.55 0.30
CA GLY A 256 -18.84 -5.13 -0.83
C GLY A 256 -19.58 -4.28 -1.87
N GLU A 257 -20.92 -4.39 -1.94
CA GLU A 257 -21.74 -3.53 -2.81
C GLU A 257 -21.85 -2.12 -2.21
N SER A 258 -21.74 -1.11 -3.07
CA SER A 258 -21.63 0.30 -2.67
C SER A 258 -22.77 0.82 -1.79
N THR A 259 -24.03 0.49 -2.09
CA THR A 259 -25.19 0.93 -1.31
C THR A 259 -25.31 0.17 0.00
N ALA A 260 -25.02 -1.14 0.00
CA ALA A 260 -24.96 -1.94 1.22
C ALA A 260 -23.85 -1.48 2.18
N LEU A 261 -22.67 -1.12 1.63
CA LEU A 261 -21.57 -0.54 2.39
C LEU A 261 -21.99 0.77 3.07
N MET A 262 -22.63 1.67 2.32
CA MET A 262 -23.15 2.93 2.86
C MET A 262 -24.17 2.69 3.98
N ALA A 263 -25.11 1.75 3.79
CA ALA A 263 -26.07 1.38 4.82
C ALA A 263 -25.41 0.80 6.09
N SER A 264 -24.35 0.01 5.94
CA SER A 264 -23.58 -0.50 7.09
C SER A 264 -22.82 0.62 7.81
N LEU A 265 -22.23 1.58 7.08
CA LEU A 265 -21.61 2.77 7.69
C LEU A 265 -22.62 3.63 8.47
N GLU A 266 -23.88 3.67 8.02
CA GLU A 266 -24.98 4.34 8.71
C GLU A 266 -25.54 3.53 9.91
N GLY A 267 -25.03 2.32 10.17
CA GLY A 267 -25.47 1.45 11.27
C GLY A 267 -26.83 0.77 11.03
N LYS A 268 -27.27 0.68 9.76
CA LYS A 268 -28.55 0.04 9.38
C LYS A 268 -28.43 -1.46 9.12
N VAL A 269 -27.22 -1.97 8.96
CA VAL A 269 -26.87 -3.38 8.67
C VAL A 269 -25.69 -3.83 9.50
#